data_AF-A0A5U9VTJ6-F1
#
_entry.id   AF-A0A5U9VTJ6-F1
#
_cell.length_a   1.000
_cell.length_b   1.000
_cell.length_c   1.000
_cell.angle_alpha   90.00
_cell.angle_beta   90.00
_cell.angle_gamma   90.00
#
_symmetry.space_group_name_H-M   'P 1'
#
loop_
_entity.id
_entity.type
_entity.pdbx_description
1 polymer ?
#
loop_
_entity_poly.entity_id
_entity_poly.type
_entity_poly.pdbx_seq_one_letter_code
_entity_poly.pdbx_strand_id
1 'polypeptide(L)'
;MQSANDNTERRAVVAENNAVTLSKTYTDESSERTLESANIYTNHRTVQAENNAVERSKVYTDNRFGELRKILEHTQKRLNAGIAGVTALSSIPYSAGNNFSYGVGTGNYQNGNAVAAGVQFRVSPSTNVRLNISWDSAGNNATGVGIAGGW
;
A
#
# COMPACT_ATOMS: atom_id res chain seq x y z
N MET A 1 30.40 -89.41 15.04
CA MET A 1 30.89 -88.05 15.33
C MET A 1 30.45 -87.04 14.26
N GLN A 2 30.42 -87.41 12.98
CA GLN A 2 30.05 -86.52 11.87
C GLN A 2 28.64 -85.89 12.00
N SER A 3 27.60 -86.66 12.31
CA SER A 3 26.23 -86.14 12.42
C SER A 3 25.99 -85.14 13.57
N ALA A 4 26.84 -85.11 14.61
CA ALA A 4 26.73 -84.13 15.69
C ALA A 4 27.30 -82.77 15.27
N ASN A 5 28.36 -82.79 14.44
CA ASN A 5 28.97 -81.59 13.88
C ASN A 5 28.03 -80.93 12.86
N ASP A 6 27.45 -81.73 11.97
CA ASP A 6 26.49 -81.24 10.96
C ASP A 6 25.25 -80.58 11.57
N ASN A 7 24.76 -81.10 12.70
CA ASN A 7 23.63 -80.51 13.44
C ASN A 7 24.03 -79.17 14.09
N THR A 8 25.25 -79.10 14.63
CA THR A 8 25.76 -77.87 15.27
C THR A 8 25.93 -76.76 14.25
N GLU A 9 26.51 -77.05 13.09
CA GLU A 9 26.67 -76.11 11.98
C GLU A 9 25.32 -75.61 11.45
N ARG A 10 24.34 -76.51 11.29
CA ARG A 10 23.00 -76.14 10.85
C ARG A 10 22.30 -75.19 11.84
N ARG A 11 22.46 -75.40 13.14
CA ARG A 11 21.89 -74.50 14.17
C ARG A 11 22.58 -73.15 14.21
N ALA A 12 23.89 -73.10 13.99
CA ALA A 12 24.65 -71.86 13.89
C ALA A 12 24.17 -71.00 12.70
N VAL A 13 24.00 -71.60 11.52
CA VAL A 13 23.51 -70.91 10.32
C VAL A 13 22.08 -70.38 10.51
N VAL A 14 21.20 -71.12 11.18
CA VAL A 14 19.84 -70.65 11.48
C VAL A 14 19.87 -69.47 12.46
N ALA A 15 20.70 -69.52 13.50
CA ALA A 15 20.84 -68.42 14.44
C ALA A 15 21.39 -67.15 13.78
N GLU A 16 22.37 -67.29 12.89
CA GLU A 16 22.94 -66.19 12.11
C GLU A 16 21.88 -65.56 11.19
N ASN A 17 21.15 -66.38 10.42
CA ASN A 17 20.08 -65.88 9.54
C ASN A 17 18.98 -65.15 10.32
N ASN A 18 18.60 -65.65 11.50
CA ASN A 18 17.64 -64.99 12.37
C ASN A 18 18.17 -63.64 12.89
N ALA A 19 19.43 -63.59 13.30
CA ALA A 19 20.08 -62.35 13.75
C ALA A 19 20.18 -61.31 12.62
N VAL A 20 20.56 -61.74 11.41
CA VAL A 20 20.60 -60.86 10.23
C VAL A 20 19.21 -60.35 9.87
N THR A 21 18.18 -61.21 9.92
CA THR A 21 16.80 -60.81 9.64
C THR A 21 16.30 -59.79 10.65
N LEU A 22 16.51 -60.05 11.96
CA LEU A 22 16.14 -59.12 13.03
C LEU A 22 16.86 -57.77 12.89
N SER A 23 18.16 -57.79 12.57
CA SER A 23 18.94 -56.58 12.35
C SER A 23 18.45 -55.77 11.14
N LYS A 24 18.08 -56.44 10.04
CA LYS A 24 17.49 -55.79 8.87
C LYS A 24 16.18 -55.12 9.22
N THR A 25 15.24 -55.86 9.83
CA THR A 25 13.95 -55.31 10.28
C THR A 25 14.14 -54.12 11.22
N TYR A 26 15.03 -54.22 12.20
CA TYR A 26 15.31 -53.09 13.11
C TYR A 26 15.86 -51.87 12.37
N THR A 27 16.78 -52.08 11.42
CA THR A 27 17.38 -51.01 10.62
C THR A 27 16.34 -50.35 9.72
N ASP A 28 15.48 -51.13 9.08
CA ASP A 28 14.40 -50.66 8.22
C ASP A 28 13.40 -49.82 9.04
N GLU A 29 12.91 -50.34 10.18
CA GLU A 29 12.02 -49.60 11.10
C GLU A 29 12.65 -48.32 11.65
N SER A 30 13.95 -48.32 11.93
CA SER A 30 14.66 -47.12 12.40
C SER A 30 14.81 -46.07 11.30
N SER A 31 15.02 -46.51 10.06
CA SER A 31 15.15 -45.63 8.88
C SER A 31 13.79 -45.01 8.54
N GLU A 32 12.71 -45.79 8.56
CA GLU A 32 11.35 -45.31 8.36
C GLU A 32 10.96 -44.24 9.40
N ARG A 33 11.21 -44.50 10.69
CA ARG A 33 10.95 -43.52 11.75
C ARG A 33 11.76 -42.24 11.61
N THR A 34 13.01 -42.35 11.18
CA THR A 34 13.88 -41.19 10.92
C THR A 34 13.36 -40.36 9.76
N LEU A 35 12.95 -41.01 8.66
CA LEU A 35 12.36 -40.35 7.50
C LEU A 35 11.03 -39.68 7.85
N GLU A 36 10.17 -40.35 8.62
CA GLU A 36 8.91 -39.79 9.12
C GLU A 36 9.16 -38.54 9.97
N SER A 37 10.10 -38.61 10.93
CA SER A 37 10.46 -37.48 11.78
C SER A 37 11.00 -36.30 10.97
N ALA A 38 11.85 -36.58 9.98
CA ALA A 38 12.39 -35.57 9.08
C ALA A 38 11.30 -34.91 8.22
N ASN A 39 10.35 -35.70 7.72
CA ASN A 39 9.20 -35.20 6.96
C ASN A 39 8.29 -34.33 7.83
N ILE A 40 7.99 -34.74 9.06
CA ILE A 40 7.19 -33.96 10.02
C ILE A 40 7.87 -32.62 10.32
N TYR A 41 9.18 -32.64 10.64
CA TYR A 41 9.94 -31.43 10.92
C TYR A 41 9.96 -30.48 9.72
N THR A 42 10.25 -31.02 8.52
CA THR A 42 10.29 -30.24 7.29
C THR A 42 8.93 -29.65 6.97
N ASN A 43 7.86 -30.44 7.04
CA ASN A 43 6.50 -29.97 6.79
C ASN A 43 6.09 -28.87 7.78
N HIS A 44 6.38 -29.04 9.06
CA HIS A 44 6.11 -28.03 10.07
C HIS A 44 6.86 -26.72 9.77
N ARG A 45 8.13 -26.80 9.37
CA ARG A 45 8.92 -25.62 9.06
C ARG A 45 8.46 -24.92 7.77
N THR A 46 8.07 -25.68 6.75
CA THR A 46 7.50 -25.16 5.50
C THR A 46 6.19 -24.42 5.77
N VAL A 47 5.25 -25.05 6.48
CA VAL A 47 3.96 -24.41 6.85
C VAL A 47 4.19 -23.15 7.68
N GLN A 48 5.14 -23.17 8.62
CA GLN A 48 5.48 -21.98 9.40
C GLN A 48 6.08 -20.87 8.53
N ALA A 49 6.96 -21.21 7.59
CA ALA A 49 7.56 -20.24 6.69
C ALA A 49 6.53 -19.63 5.74
N GLU A 50 5.62 -20.44 5.20
CA GLU A 50 4.50 -20.00 4.37
C GLU A 50 3.55 -19.08 5.13
N ASN A 51 3.12 -19.47 6.34
CA ASN A 51 2.25 -18.64 7.18
C ASN A 51 2.90 -17.29 7.50
N ASN A 52 4.18 -17.30 7.87
CA ASN A 52 4.93 -16.06 8.13
C ASN A 52 5.07 -15.19 6.88
N ALA A 53 5.27 -15.79 5.70
CA ALA A 53 5.37 -15.06 4.43
C ALA A 53 4.03 -14.44 4.04
N VAL A 54 2.92 -15.19 4.19
CA VAL A 54 1.56 -14.71 3.93
C VAL A 54 1.19 -13.59 4.90
N GLU A 55 1.48 -13.73 6.19
CA GLU A 55 1.21 -12.69 7.19
C GLU A 55 1.98 -11.41 6.90
N ARG A 56 3.30 -11.51 6.62
CA ARG A 56 4.11 -10.34 6.22
C ARG A 56 3.57 -9.68 4.96
N SER A 57 3.16 -10.47 3.97
CA SER A 57 2.57 -9.96 2.73
C SER A 57 1.25 -9.24 2.99
N LYS A 58 0.37 -9.80 3.83
CA LYS A 58 -0.89 -9.15 4.25
C LYS A 58 -0.63 -7.83 4.95
N VAL A 59 0.23 -7.81 5.97
CA VAL A 59 0.57 -6.58 6.71
C VAL A 59 1.16 -5.52 5.79
N TYR A 60 2.08 -5.90 4.90
CA TYR A 60 2.65 -4.97 3.93
C TYR A 60 1.57 -4.40 3.00
N THR A 61 0.71 -5.27 2.47
CA THR A 61 -0.36 -4.91 1.54
C THR A 61 -1.39 -4.00 2.20
N ASP A 62 -1.86 -4.36 3.40
CA ASP A 62 -2.82 -3.58 4.18
C ASP A 62 -2.27 -2.20 4.53
N ASN A 63 -1.00 -2.11 4.90
CA ASN A 63 -0.33 -0.83 5.16
C ASN A 63 -0.28 0.05 3.91
N ARG A 64 0.11 -0.53 2.75
CA ARG A 64 0.16 0.19 1.48
C ARG A 64 -1.22 0.62 1.00
N PHE A 65 -2.24 -0.22 1.15
CA PHE A 65 -3.62 0.15 0.83
C PHE A 65 -4.14 1.24 1.77
N GLY A 66 -3.84 1.16 3.07
CA GLY A 66 -4.18 2.19 4.03
C GLY A 66 -3.53 3.54 3.71
N GLU A 67 -2.24 3.52 3.35
CA GLU A 67 -1.50 4.71 2.90
C GLU A 67 -2.10 5.29 1.62
N LEU A 68 -2.39 4.44 0.63
CA LEU A 68 -3.01 4.85 -0.63
C LEU A 68 -4.38 5.50 -0.40
N ARG A 69 -5.22 4.92 0.46
CA ARG A 69 -6.53 5.50 0.82
C ARG A 69 -6.38 6.89 1.43
N LYS A 70 -5.43 7.06 2.36
CA LYS A 70 -5.15 8.38 2.96
C LYS A 70 -4.67 9.41 1.92
N ILE A 71 -3.82 8.99 0.97
CA ILE A 71 -3.35 9.86 -0.12
C ILE A 71 -4.51 10.23 -1.05
N LEU A 72 -5.40 9.28 -1.38
CA LEU A 72 -6.57 9.53 -2.22
C LEU A 72 -7.54 10.51 -1.54
N GLU A 73 -7.84 10.31 -0.25
CA GLU A 73 -8.72 11.21 0.52
C GLU A 73 -8.12 12.63 0.61
N HIS A 74 -6.82 12.75 0.89
CA HIS A 74 -6.14 14.05 0.89
C HIS A 74 -6.14 14.69 -0.50
N THR A 75 -5.86 13.91 -1.55
CA THR A 75 -5.88 14.40 -2.93
C THR A 75 -7.28 14.90 -3.29
N GLN A 76 -8.33 14.13 -2.98
CA GLN A 76 -9.71 14.53 -3.25
C GLN A 76 -10.08 15.82 -2.52
N LYS A 77 -9.73 15.94 -1.23
CA LYS A 77 -9.97 17.17 -0.46
C LYS A 77 -9.23 18.37 -1.05
N ARG A 78 -7.97 18.20 -1.44
CA ARG A 78 -7.17 19.27 -2.08
C ARG A 78 -7.71 19.68 -3.43
N LEU A 79 -8.14 18.72 -4.25
CA LEU A 79 -8.79 18.99 -5.53
C LEU A 79 -10.10 19.77 -5.35
N ASN A 80 -10.96 19.32 -4.43
CA ASN A 80 -12.22 20.00 -4.13
C ASN A 80 -11.98 21.42 -3.60
N ALA A 81 -11.00 21.60 -2.71
CA ALA A 81 -10.61 22.91 -2.18
C ALA A 81 -10.03 23.82 -3.28
N GLY A 82 -9.25 23.27 -4.21
CA GLY A 82 -8.73 24.01 -5.37
C GLY A 82 -9.83 24.48 -6.32
N ILE A 83 -10.81 23.62 -6.63
CA ILE A 83 -11.99 23.99 -7.43
C ILE A 83 -12.77 25.10 -6.72
N ALA A 84 -13.01 24.95 -5.41
CA ALA A 84 -13.63 26.00 -4.60
C ALA A 84 -12.83 27.31 -4.67
N GLY A 85 -11.49 27.26 -4.68
CA GLY A 85 -10.61 28.41 -4.83
C GLY A 85 -10.79 29.15 -6.16
N VAL A 86 -10.91 28.40 -7.26
CA VAL A 86 -11.21 28.98 -8.58
C VAL A 86 -12.62 29.56 -8.63
N THR A 87 -13.61 28.88 -8.06
CA THR A 87 -14.98 29.38 -7.93
C THR A 87 -15.02 30.68 -7.11
N ALA A 88 -14.24 30.75 -6.03
CA ALA A 88 -14.10 31.96 -5.22
C ALA A 88 -13.50 33.11 -6.04
N LEU A 89 -12.42 32.84 -6.78
CA LEU A 89 -11.76 33.82 -7.66
C LEU A 89 -12.69 34.35 -8.75
N SER A 90 -13.45 33.47 -9.41
CA SER A 90 -14.39 33.86 -10.47
C SER A 90 -15.58 34.65 -9.95
N SER A 91 -15.92 34.48 -8.68
CA SER A 91 -17.07 35.15 -8.05
C SER A 91 -16.70 36.51 -7.46
N ILE A 92 -15.44 36.96 -7.59
CA ILE A 92 -15.03 38.29 -7.11
C ILE A 92 -15.72 39.39 -7.94
N PRO A 93 -16.53 40.25 -7.32
CA PRO A 93 -17.13 41.38 -8.03
C PRO A 93 -16.12 42.52 -8.22
N TYR A 94 -16.17 43.17 -9.38
CA TYR A 94 -15.35 44.35 -9.70
C TYR A 94 -16.23 45.50 -10.21
N SER A 95 -15.99 46.72 -9.72
CA SER A 95 -16.69 47.91 -10.18
C SER A 95 -16.05 48.44 -11.47
N ALA A 96 -16.81 48.46 -12.57
CA ALA A 96 -16.34 48.91 -13.89
C ALA A 96 -16.20 50.45 -14.02
N GLY A 97 -16.71 51.22 -13.06
CA GLY A 97 -16.71 52.68 -13.11
C GLY A 97 -15.42 53.34 -12.61
N ASN A 98 -14.67 52.67 -11.73
CA ASN A 98 -13.54 53.24 -11.01
C ASN A 98 -12.19 52.82 -11.60
N ASN A 99 -11.16 53.66 -11.47
CA ASN A 99 -9.80 53.34 -11.91
C ASN A 99 -9.15 52.23 -11.07
N PHE A 100 -9.64 52.05 -9.84
CA PHE A 100 -9.26 50.98 -8.93
C PHE A 100 -10.52 50.32 -8.37
N SER A 101 -10.53 49.00 -8.30
CA SER A 101 -11.55 48.24 -7.58
C SER A 101 -10.94 47.05 -6.86
N TYR A 102 -11.58 46.63 -5.78
CA TYR A 102 -11.21 45.45 -5.02
C TYR A 102 -12.48 44.65 -4.75
N GLY A 103 -12.32 43.35 -4.55
CA GLY A 103 -13.43 42.48 -4.22
C GLY A 103 -12.94 41.25 -3.49
N VAL A 104 -13.88 40.61 -2.80
CA VAL A 104 -13.69 39.32 -2.15
C VAL A 104 -14.77 38.37 -2.63
N GLY A 105 -14.41 37.11 -2.79
CA GLY A 105 -15.28 36.03 -3.21
C GLY A 105 -15.11 34.83 -2.30
N THR A 106 -16.14 34.01 -2.22
CA THR A 106 -16.09 32.71 -1.55
C THR A 106 -16.58 31.65 -2.53
N GLY A 107 -16.06 30.45 -2.38
CA GLY A 107 -16.39 29.32 -3.23
C GLY A 107 -16.53 28.07 -2.38
N ASN A 108 -17.54 27.27 -2.69
CA ASN A 108 -17.73 25.94 -2.12
C ASN A 108 -17.84 24.93 -3.27
N TYR A 109 -17.22 23.78 -3.09
CA TYR A 109 -17.38 22.64 -3.98
C TYR A 109 -17.20 21.35 -3.18
N GLN A 110 -18.26 20.53 -3.12
CA GLN A 110 -18.27 19.29 -2.34
C GLN A 110 -17.84 19.57 -0.88
N ASN A 111 -16.79 18.91 -0.39
CA ASN A 111 -16.22 19.11 0.95
C ASN A 111 -15.08 20.15 0.99
N GLY A 112 -14.85 20.90 -0.10
CA GLY A 112 -13.87 21.98 -0.20
C GLY A 112 -14.51 23.35 -0.09
N ASN A 113 -13.85 24.26 0.63
CA ASN A 113 -14.25 25.65 0.75
C ASN A 113 -13.03 26.54 0.50
N ALA A 114 -13.24 27.71 -0.08
CA ALA A 114 -12.17 28.66 -0.29
C ALA A 114 -12.66 30.10 -0.27
N VAL A 115 -11.74 31.00 0.02
CA VAL A 115 -11.93 32.44 -0.02
C VAL A 115 -10.92 33.04 -0.99
N ALA A 116 -11.33 34.06 -1.71
CA ALA A 116 -10.49 34.78 -2.63
C ALA A 116 -10.63 36.28 -2.45
N ALA A 117 -9.56 37.00 -2.75
CA ALA A 117 -9.52 38.44 -2.80
C ALA A 117 -8.83 38.86 -4.09
N GLY A 118 -9.24 40.00 -4.64
CA GLY A 118 -8.63 40.50 -5.85
C GLY A 118 -8.81 41.98 -6.01
N VAL A 119 -7.95 42.54 -6.84
CA VAL A 119 -7.92 43.95 -7.19
C VAL A 119 -7.87 44.09 -8.70
N GLN A 120 -8.51 45.12 -9.22
CA GLN A 120 -8.51 45.47 -10.63
C GLN A 120 -8.11 46.94 -10.78
N PHE A 121 -7.21 47.19 -11.73
CA PHE A 121 -6.74 48.51 -12.14
C PHE A 121 -7.12 48.76 -13.59
N ARG A 122 -7.68 49.94 -13.88
CA ARG A 122 -7.95 50.40 -15.24
C ARG A 122 -6.81 51.31 -15.69
N VAL A 123 -5.98 50.84 -16.62
CA VAL A 123 -4.82 51.57 -17.15
C VAL A 123 -5.27 52.58 -18.22
N SER A 124 -6.30 52.23 -18.99
CA SER A 124 -6.90 53.10 -20.01
C SER A 124 -8.39 52.77 -20.13
N PRO A 125 -9.23 53.63 -20.74
CA PRO A 125 -10.66 53.33 -20.93
C PRO A 125 -10.92 51.96 -21.57
N SER A 126 -10.00 51.53 -22.42
CA SER A 126 -9.99 50.26 -23.15
C SER A 126 -9.15 49.16 -22.51
N THR A 127 -8.41 49.39 -21.41
CA THR A 127 -7.45 48.41 -20.85
C THR A 127 -7.58 48.24 -19.34
N ASN A 128 -7.76 47.00 -18.91
CA ASN A 128 -7.90 46.60 -17.51
C ASN A 128 -6.89 45.52 -17.13
N VAL A 129 -6.40 45.55 -15.90
CA VAL A 129 -5.52 44.55 -15.31
C VAL A 129 -6.13 44.07 -14.00
N ARG A 130 -6.14 42.76 -13.76
CA ARG A 130 -6.66 42.12 -12.54
C ARG A 130 -5.56 41.33 -11.86
N LEU A 131 -5.50 41.39 -10.54
CA LEU A 131 -4.66 40.58 -9.68
C LEU A 131 -5.55 39.90 -8.65
N ASN A 132 -5.41 38.60 -8.48
CA ASN A 132 -6.27 37.81 -7.62
C ASN A 132 -5.42 36.83 -6.80
N ILE A 133 -5.87 36.56 -5.58
CA ILE A 133 -5.31 35.58 -4.66
C ILE A 133 -6.44 34.79 -3.99
N SER A 134 -6.23 33.51 -3.73
CA SER A 134 -7.16 32.68 -2.99
C SER A 134 -6.46 31.76 -2.00
N TRP A 135 -7.21 31.36 -0.98
CA TRP A 135 -6.83 30.41 0.06
C TRP A 135 -7.97 29.44 0.28
N ASP A 136 -7.63 28.16 0.44
CA ASP A 136 -8.62 27.10 0.58
C ASP A 136 -8.50 26.33 1.91
N SER A 137 -9.53 25.55 2.22
CA SER A 137 -9.64 24.76 3.46
C SER A 137 -8.68 23.58 3.55
N ALA A 138 -7.95 23.27 2.48
CA ALA A 138 -6.90 22.26 2.43
C ALA A 138 -5.49 22.88 2.55
N GLY A 139 -5.40 24.20 2.74
CA GLY A 139 -4.14 24.92 2.93
C GLY A 139 -3.40 25.25 1.64
N ASN A 140 -4.03 25.11 0.47
CA ASN A 140 -3.42 25.60 -0.78
C ASN A 140 -3.72 27.09 -0.95
N ASN A 141 -2.86 27.76 -1.71
CA ASN A 141 -3.05 29.11 -2.20
C ASN A 141 -3.01 29.12 -3.74
N ALA A 142 -3.71 30.06 -4.34
CA ALA A 142 -3.60 30.31 -5.78
C ALA A 142 -3.52 31.81 -6.05
N THR A 143 -2.79 32.17 -7.08
CA THR A 143 -2.62 33.57 -7.51
C THR A 143 -2.79 33.66 -9.01
N GLY A 144 -3.48 34.70 -9.49
CA GLY A 144 -3.74 34.89 -10.91
C GLY A 144 -3.71 36.35 -11.32
N VAL A 145 -3.08 36.63 -12.45
CA VAL A 145 -3.10 37.94 -13.12
C VAL A 145 -3.85 37.83 -14.44
N GLY A 146 -4.65 38.83 -14.78
CA GLY A 146 -5.39 38.89 -16.03
C GLY A 146 -5.32 40.28 -16.65
N ILE A 147 -5.29 40.36 -17.97
CA ILE A 147 -5.32 41.61 -18.73
C ILE A 147 -6.49 41.53 -19.70
N ALA A 148 -7.25 42.61 -19.81
CA ALA A 148 -8.38 42.71 -20.73
C ALA A 148 -8.29 44.02 -21.53
N GLY A 149 -8.56 43.91 -22.84
CA GLY A 149 -8.60 45.01 -23.79
C GLY A 149 -9.93 45.02 -24.54
N GLY A 150 -10.54 46.19 -24.74
CA GLY A 150 -11.75 46.37 -25.56
C GLY A 150 -11.66 47.63 -26.42
N TRP A 151 -12.14 47.57 -27.66
CA TRP A 151 -12.14 48.67 -28.62
C TRP A 151 -13.56 49.12 -28.96
#